data_AF-A0A1W9QW77-F1
#
_entry.id   AF-A0A1W9QW77-F1
#
_cell.length_a   1.000
_cell.length_b   1.000
_cell.length_c   1.000
_cell.angle_alpha   90.00
_cell.angle_beta   90.00
_cell.angle_gamma   90.00
#
_symmetry.space_group_name_H-M   'P 1'
#
loop_
_entity.id
_entity.type
_entity.pdbx_description
1 polymer ?
#
loop_
_entity_poly.entity_id
_entity_poly.type
_entity_poly.pdbx_seq_one_letter_code
_entity_poly.pdbx_strand_id
1 'polypeptide(L)'
;MNNRLKRKVANDYPYPVTIDFMRLNTPDYRNPDLKRIGKIIDVTENTVHFLTLIALSDLLENLIKSKIEIPDSFKTRFRENFTRTSMGKWGELLREVIKIFKSANIPMFIEELADFFVKGSAGESVAQNAFNNITSIRNKLQHKDKNYSRAEIETTCEEVEQLLETFLEEMDFIADYPFLYVNKVTVDYHRWSDPKYDIDLSSIIGSNPELFDSQRETSTNLINTPAIIVTKEDTNVYLNLEPLIIYSDEGNMRIPDIFLYKDWEKGKSIKYKPIWKGGEFNLLETKHQEVLSGTLLKFFEHFALKEDYESFKGSLKK
;
A
#
# COMPACT_ATOMS: atom_id res chain seq x y z
N MET A 1 8.94 7.39 -21.28
CA MET A 1 8.00 6.32 -20.94
C MET A 1 7.40 5.57 -22.12
N ASN A 2 7.86 4.33 -22.29
CA ASN A 2 7.45 3.35 -23.30
C ASN A 2 5.94 3.07 -23.26
N ASN A 3 5.31 2.98 -24.44
CA ASN A 3 3.88 2.68 -24.59
C ASN A 3 3.50 1.29 -24.06
N ARG A 4 4.42 0.32 -24.09
CA ARG A 4 4.19 -1.02 -23.52
C ARG A 4 3.96 -0.93 -22.01
N LEU A 5 4.86 -0.26 -21.30
CA LEU A 5 4.76 -0.06 -19.85
C LEU A 5 3.48 0.70 -19.49
N LYS A 6 3.16 1.78 -20.21
CA LYS A 6 1.91 2.54 -19.98
C LYS A 6 0.67 1.66 -20.04
N ARG A 7 0.58 0.75 -21.01
CA ARG A 7 -0.54 -0.17 -21.15
C ARG A 7 -0.57 -1.19 -20.02
N LYS A 8 0.59 -1.76 -19.67
CA LYS A 8 0.70 -2.74 -18.59
C LYS A 8 0.28 -2.12 -17.24
N VAL A 9 0.79 -0.93 -16.90
CA VAL A 9 0.37 -0.20 -15.69
C VAL A 9 -1.13 0.13 -15.69
N ALA A 10 -1.71 0.43 -16.85
CA ALA A 10 -3.12 0.80 -16.95
C ALA A 10 -4.12 -0.37 -16.81
N ASN A 11 -3.66 -1.60 -17.07
CA ASN A 11 -4.52 -2.77 -17.18
C ASN A 11 -4.21 -3.85 -16.14
N ASP A 12 -2.93 -4.04 -15.82
CA ASP A 12 -2.46 -5.23 -15.12
C ASP A 12 -1.95 -4.90 -13.71
N TYR A 13 -1.64 -3.63 -13.41
CA TYR A 13 -1.19 -3.23 -12.08
C TYR A 13 -2.37 -3.06 -11.12
N PRO A 14 -2.14 -3.13 -9.80
CA PRO A 14 -3.19 -2.93 -8.80
C PRO A 14 -3.82 -1.53 -8.92
N TYR A 15 -5.13 -1.47 -8.71
CA TYR A 15 -5.92 -0.24 -8.81
C TYR A 15 -5.28 0.99 -8.12
N PRO A 16 -4.71 0.89 -6.89
CA PRO A 16 -4.00 2.01 -6.25
C PRO A 16 -2.91 2.65 -7.10
N VAL A 17 -2.14 1.85 -7.84
CA VAL A 17 -1.04 2.34 -8.67
C VAL A 17 -1.58 2.85 -10.00
N THR A 18 -2.49 2.10 -10.61
CA THR A 18 -3.06 2.43 -11.91
C THR A 18 -3.78 3.78 -11.90
N ILE A 19 -4.64 4.05 -10.92
CA ILE A 19 -5.42 5.30 -10.89
C ILE A 19 -4.53 6.53 -10.78
N ASP A 20 -3.51 6.49 -9.93
CA ASP A 20 -2.60 7.61 -9.79
C ASP A 20 -1.73 7.80 -11.04
N PHE A 21 -1.30 6.71 -11.66
CA PHE A 21 -0.62 6.75 -12.94
C PHE A 21 -1.48 7.34 -14.07
N MET A 22 -2.76 6.97 -14.15
CA MET A 22 -3.67 7.54 -15.15
C MET A 22 -3.87 9.03 -14.96
N ARG A 23 -3.98 9.48 -13.69
CA ARG A 23 -4.08 10.92 -13.38
C ARG A 23 -2.88 11.69 -13.89
N LEU A 24 -1.66 11.14 -13.82
CA LEU A 24 -0.47 11.74 -14.41
C LEU A 24 -0.57 11.95 -15.95
N ASN A 25 -1.44 11.20 -16.62
CA ASN A 25 -1.62 11.25 -18.07
C ASN A 25 -2.85 12.07 -18.53
N THR A 26 -3.55 12.75 -17.59
CA THR A 26 -4.65 13.67 -17.91
C THR A 26 -4.13 14.99 -18.46
N PRO A 27 -4.97 15.79 -19.17
CA PRO A 27 -4.56 17.07 -19.74
C PRO A 27 -3.88 18.03 -18.75
N ASP A 28 -4.28 18.00 -17.47
CA ASP A 28 -3.76 18.87 -16.41
C ASP A 28 -2.26 18.66 -16.12
N TYR A 29 -1.72 17.49 -16.46
CA TYR A 29 -0.34 17.10 -16.17
C TYR A 29 0.44 16.71 -17.43
N ARG A 30 -0.05 17.02 -18.64
CA ARG A 30 0.65 16.70 -19.89
C ARG A 30 1.85 17.61 -20.18
N ASN A 31 1.80 18.85 -19.70
CA ASN A 31 2.85 19.81 -19.97
C ASN A 31 4.07 19.56 -19.08
N PRO A 32 5.30 19.75 -19.57
CA PRO A 32 6.52 19.62 -18.78
C PRO A 32 6.66 20.82 -17.83
N ASP A 33 5.92 20.82 -16.74
CA ASP A 33 5.88 21.87 -15.74
C ASP A 33 6.04 21.32 -14.30
N LEU A 34 6.06 22.23 -13.32
CA LEU A 34 6.16 21.86 -11.91
C LEU A 34 4.98 21.01 -11.42
N LYS A 35 3.78 21.13 -12.04
CA LYS A 35 2.62 20.32 -11.65
C LYS A 35 2.83 18.87 -12.08
N ARG A 36 3.37 18.65 -13.28
CA ARG A 36 3.71 17.31 -13.77
C ARG A 36 4.78 16.66 -12.91
N ILE A 37 5.85 17.38 -12.58
CA ILE A 37 6.89 16.89 -11.66
C ILE A 37 6.29 16.52 -10.30
N GLY A 38 5.47 17.41 -9.73
CA GLY A 38 4.76 17.14 -8.48
C GLY A 38 3.90 15.88 -8.55
N LYS A 39 3.15 15.69 -9.65
CA LYS A 39 2.31 14.51 -9.82
C LYS A 39 3.11 13.21 -9.96
N ILE A 40 4.28 13.24 -10.61
CA ILE A 40 5.17 12.07 -10.67
C ILE A 40 5.68 11.70 -9.27
N ILE A 41 6.06 12.70 -8.47
CA ILE A 41 6.46 12.50 -7.07
C ILE A 41 5.30 11.87 -6.28
N ASP A 42 4.07 12.37 -6.46
CA ASP A 42 2.89 11.82 -5.79
C ASP A 42 2.62 10.36 -6.18
N VAL A 43 2.72 10.02 -7.47
CA VAL A 43 2.59 8.63 -7.96
C VAL A 43 3.62 7.73 -7.29
N THR A 44 4.86 8.18 -7.20
CA THR A 44 5.96 7.43 -6.57
C THR A 44 5.71 7.26 -5.06
N GLU A 45 5.35 8.33 -4.36
CA GLU A 45 5.06 8.32 -2.92
C GLU A 45 3.87 7.39 -2.60
N ASN A 46 2.79 7.47 -3.39
CA ASN A 46 1.61 6.63 -3.20
C ASN A 46 1.90 5.15 -3.50
N THR A 47 2.72 4.87 -4.50
CA THR A 47 3.13 3.50 -4.84
C THR A 47 4.01 2.89 -3.74
N VAL A 48 5.04 3.62 -3.28
CA VAL A 48 5.88 3.13 -2.16
C VAL A 48 5.06 2.95 -0.89
N HIS A 49 4.18 3.90 -0.59
CA HIS A 49 3.25 3.78 0.54
C HIS A 49 2.41 2.49 0.45
N PHE A 50 1.78 2.24 -0.69
CA PHE A 50 0.99 1.02 -0.92
C PHE A 50 1.83 -0.26 -0.71
N LEU A 51 3.03 -0.33 -1.27
CA LEU A 51 3.94 -1.46 -1.08
C LEU A 51 4.38 -1.62 0.38
N THR A 52 4.61 -0.51 1.11
CA THR A 52 4.92 -0.56 2.54
C THR A 52 3.77 -1.18 3.34
N LEU A 53 2.52 -0.82 3.03
CA LEU A 53 1.36 -1.38 3.73
C LEU A 53 1.24 -2.89 3.49
N ILE A 54 1.46 -3.36 2.25
CA ILE A 54 1.51 -4.79 1.94
C ILE A 54 2.61 -5.49 2.76
N ALA A 55 3.82 -4.94 2.75
CA ALA A 55 4.96 -5.52 3.47
C ALA A 55 4.71 -5.60 4.99
N LEU A 56 4.04 -4.58 5.56
CA LEU A 56 3.68 -4.58 6.98
C LEU A 56 2.62 -5.64 7.32
N SER A 57 1.60 -5.81 6.47
CA SER A 57 0.62 -6.89 6.64
C SER A 57 1.29 -8.26 6.61
N ASP A 58 2.20 -8.49 5.67
CA ASP A 58 2.96 -9.74 5.57
C ASP A 58 3.86 -9.99 6.78
N LEU A 59 4.54 -8.95 7.27
CA LEU A 59 5.36 -9.04 8.47
C LEU A 59 4.53 -9.43 9.70
N LEU A 60 3.33 -8.84 9.84
CA LEU A 60 2.44 -9.14 10.97
C LEU A 60 1.95 -10.58 10.92
N GLU A 61 1.54 -11.06 9.75
CA GLU A 61 1.13 -12.45 9.52
C GLU A 61 2.23 -13.46 9.86
N ASN A 62 3.47 -13.19 9.44
CA ASN A 62 4.61 -14.07 9.74
C ASN A 62 5.01 -14.03 11.22
N LEU A 63 4.84 -12.88 11.88
CA LEU A 63 5.05 -12.76 13.31
C LEU A 63 3.97 -13.53 14.11
N ILE A 64 2.70 -13.43 13.74
CA ILE A 64 1.60 -14.17 14.38
C ILE A 64 1.80 -15.68 14.25
N LYS A 65 2.36 -16.11 13.11
CA LYS A 65 2.75 -17.51 12.86
C LYS A 65 4.07 -17.92 13.54
N SER A 66 4.65 -17.05 14.38
CA SER A 66 5.92 -17.24 15.08
C SER A 66 7.10 -17.58 14.16
N LYS A 67 7.09 -17.07 12.92
CA LYS A 67 8.15 -17.30 11.94
C LYS A 67 9.26 -16.26 12.04
N ILE A 68 8.91 -15.01 12.37
CA ILE A 68 9.84 -13.88 12.41
C ILE A 68 9.86 -13.27 13.81
N GLU A 69 11.01 -12.79 14.25
CA GLU A 69 11.15 -11.93 15.44
C GLU A 69 11.41 -10.48 15.02
N ILE A 70 10.85 -9.52 15.79
CA ILE A 70 10.97 -8.09 15.50
C ILE A 70 12.11 -7.47 16.32
N PRO A 71 13.14 -6.91 15.67
CA PRO A 71 14.25 -6.25 16.37
C PRO A 71 13.80 -5.00 17.15
N ASP A 72 14.43 -4.73 18.30
CA ASP A 72 14.13 -3.55 19.11
C ASP A 72 14.45 -2.22 18.40
N SER A 73 15.42 -2.24 17.48
CA SER A 73 15.73 -1.09 16.62
C SER A 73 14.56 -0.70 15.73
N PHE A 74 13.81 -1.69 15.21
CA PHE A 74 12.57 -1.45 14.46
C PHE A 74 11.50 -0.86 15.38
N LYS A 75 11.31 -1.46 16.57
CA LYS A 75 10.28 -1.03 17.53
C LYS A 75 10.42 0.42 17.98
N THR A 76 11.65 0.85 18.20
CA THR A 76 11.97 2.21 18.64
C THR A 76 11.56 3.27 17.62
N ARG A 77 11.57 2.92 16.32
CA ARG A 77 11.30 3.86 15.21
C ARG A 77 9.93 3.68 14.59
N PHE A 78 9.28 2.55 14.83
CA PHE A 78 8.01 2.19 14.21
C PHE A 78 6.94 3.27 14.42
N ARG A 79 6.72 3.71 15.67
CA ARG A 79 5.72 4.74 15.96
C ARG A 79 5.96 5.99 15.13
N GLU A 80 7.17 6.54 15.13
CA GLU A 80 7.48 7.77 14.40
C GLU A 80 7.27 7.63 12.89
N ASN A 81 7.64 6.46 12.34
CA ASN A 81 7.54 6.19 10.92
C ASN A 81 6.11 5.85 10.48
N PHE A 82 5.28 5.28 11.35
CA PHE A 82 3.91 4.84 11.07
C PHE A 82 2.83 5.88 11.41
N THR A 83 3.11 6.85 12.29
CA THR A 83 2.11 7.83 12.81
C THR A 83 2.37 9.29 12.42
N ARG A 84 3.36 9.56 11.56
CA ARG A 84 3.61 10.88 10.95
C ARG A 84 4.37 10.67 9.67
N THR A 85 3.69 10.17 8.65
CA THR A 85 4.33 9.57 7.50
C THR A 85 4.68 10.62 6.43
N SER A 86 5.77 10.37 5.72
CA SER A 86 6.23 11.14 4.57
C SER A 86 6.84 10.15 3.58
N MET A 87 7.00 10.53 2.32
CA MET A 87 7.68 9.73 1.29
C MET A 87 8.94 9.00 1.83
N GLY A 88 9.86 9.73 2.47
CA GLY A 88 11.09 9.15 3.02
C GLY A 88 10.85 8.13 4.14
N LYS A 89 9.86 8.37 5.00
CA LYS A 89 9.48 7.44 6.08
C LYS A 89 8.85 6.15 5.55
N TRP A 90 8.04 6.24 4.49
CA TRP A 90 7.49 5.05 3.83
C TRP A 90 8.58 4.20 3.19
N GLY A 91 9.49 4.83 2.43
CA GLY A 91 10.64 4.13 1.85
C GLY A 91 11.55 3.52 2.91
N GLU A 92 11.78 4.21 4.03
CA GLU A 92 12.54 3.65 5.14
C GLU A 92 11.84 2.45 5.80
N LEU A 93 10.54 2.55 6.06
CA LEU A 93 9.78 1.48 6.69
C LEU A 93 9.73 0.24 5.79
N LEU A 94 9.52 0.41 4.48
CA LEU A 94 9.59 -0.69 3.50
C LEU A 94 10.95 -1.39 3.54
N ARG A 95 12.04 -0.62 3.51
CA ARG A 95 13.40 -1.17 3.56
C ARG A 95 13.67 -1.92 4.86
N GLU A 96 13.26 -1.39 6.00
CA GLU A 96 13.46 -2.06 7.29
C GLU A 96 12.66 -3.37 7.38
N VAL A 97 11.42 -3.40 6.87
CA VAL A 97 10.63 -4.63 6.79
C VAL A 97 11.34 -5.68 5.92
N ILE A 98 11.80 -5.30 4.72
CA ILE A 98 12.53 -6.20 3.82
C ILE A 98 13.80 -6.76 4.49
N LYS A 99 14.56 -5.91 5.19
CA LYS A 99 15.75 -6.36 5.95
C LYS A 99 15.41 -7.38 7.03
N ILE A 100 14.27 -7.24 7.71
CA ILE A 100 13.82 -8.20 8.72
C ILE A 100 13.56 -9.56 8.06
N PHE A 101 12.82 -9.61 6.95
CA PHE A 101 12.58 -10.85 6.20
C PHE A 101 13.89 -11.50 5.74
N LYS A 102 14.79 -10.71 5.14
CA LYS A 102 16.10 -11.20 4.67
C LYS A 102 16.97 -11.73 5.82
N SER A 103 17.00 -11.04 6.95
CA SER A 103 17.79 -11.45 8.11
C SER A 103 17.24 -12.73 8.75
N ALA A 104 15.92 -12.92 8.72
CA ALA A 104 15.26 -14.12 9.19
C ALA A 104 15.29 -15.28 8.17
N ASN A 105 15.81 -15.05 6.96
CA ASN A 105 15.79 -16.01 5.84
C ASN A 105 14.39 -16.57 5.55
N ILE A 106 13.38 -15.70 5.59
CA ILE A 106 11.98 -16.05 5.32
C ILE A 106 11.54 -15.32 4.05
N PRO A 107 10.94 -16.02 3.06
CA PRO A 107 10.43 -15.37 1.88
C PRO A 107 9.23 -14.49 2.24
N MET A 108 9.15 -13.32 1.60
CA MET A 108 7.97 -12.47 1.65
C MET A 108 6.82 -13.13 0.88
N PHE A 109 5.59 -12.69 1.15
CA PHE A 109 4.42 -13.10 0.39
C PHE A 109 4.56 -12.70 -1.09
N ILE A 110 5.00 -11.47 -1.36
CA ILE A 110 5.41 -11.05 -2.71
C ILE A 110 6.94 -11.18 -2.75
N GLU A 111 7.43 -12.27 -3.33
CA GLU A 111 8.83 -12.69 -3.17
C GLU A 111 9.81 -11.68 -3.79
N GLU A 112 9.46 -11.15 -4.95
CA GLU A 112 10.24 -10.16 -5.70
C GLU A 112 10.35 -8.82 -4.96
N LEU A 113 9.40 -8.51 -4.05
CA LEU A 113 9.44 -7.29 -3.25
C LEU A 113 10.70 -7.21 -2.39
N ALA A 114 11.26 -8.36 -1.99
CA ALA A 114 12.49 -8.42 -1.20
C ALA A 114 13.70 -7.87 -1.95
N ASP A 115 13.78 -8.05 -3.28
CA ASP A 115 14.87 -7.54 -4.11
C ASP A 115 14.53 -6.24 -4.84
N PHE A 116 13.24 -5.91 -4.95
CA PHE A 116 12.75 -4.66 -5.52
C PHE A 116 13.37 -3.43 -4.86
N PHE A 117 13.44 -3.39 -3.53
CA PHE A 117 13.90 -2.19 -2.80
C PHE A 117 15.22 -2.37 -2.05
N VAL A 118 15.75 -3.59 -1.93
CA VAL A 118 17.04 -3.89 -1.29
C VAL A 118 17.71 -5.00 -2.09
N LYS A 119 18.88 -4.77 -2.68
CA LYS A 119 19.59 -5.80 -3.46
C LYS A 119 20.56 -6.57 -2.57
N GLY A 120 20.38 -7.89 -2.47
CA GLY A 120 21.22 -8.72 -1.57
C GLY A 120 21.04 -8.33 -0.10
N SER A 121 22.12 -8.35 0.70
CA SER A 121 22.07 -8.06 2.15
C SER A 121 22.16 -6.57 2.50
N ALA A 122 22.70 -5.72 1.62
CA ALA A 122 22.90 -4.30 1.92
C ALA A 122 23.00 -3.38 0.67
N GLY A 123 22.82 -3.92 -0.54
CA GLY A 123 22.93 -3.14 -1.77
C GLY A 123 21.66 -2.34 -2.06
N GLU A 124 21.80 -1.20 -2.73
CA GLU A 124 20.67 -0.48 -3.27
C GLU A 124 20.21 -1.13 -4.58
N SER A 125 18.91 -1.39 -4.69
CA SER A 125 18.30 -1.87 -5.93
C SER A 125 18.15 -0.72 -6.94
N VAL A 126 17.83 -1.06 -8.19
CA VAL A 126 17.54 -0.07 -9.23
C VAL A 126 16.34 0.79 -8.83
N ALA A 127 15.27 0.19 -8.30
CA ALA A 127 14.10 0.93 -7.84
C ALA A 127 14.39 1.81 -6.61
N GLN A 128 15.21 1.35 -5.65
CA GLN A 128 15.63 2.18 -4.51
C GLN A 128 16.42 3.40 -4.99
N ASN A 129 17.33 3.24 -5.94
CA ASN A 129 18.08 4.35 -6.54
C ASN A 129 17.15 5.35 -7.23
N ALA A 130 16.20 4.86 -8.03
CA ALA A 130 15.21 5.71 -8.68
C ALA A 130 14.38 6.50 -7.65
N PHE A 131 13.88 5.82 -6.62
CA PHE A 131 13.14 6.43 -5.53
C PHE A 131 13.95 7.49 -4.76
N ASN A 132 15.21 7.19 -4.42
CA ASN A 132 16.11 8.11 -3.73
C ASN A 132 16.36 9.38 -4.57
N ASN A 133 16.54 9.23 -5.88
CA ASN A 133 16.73 10.35 -6.80
C ASN A 133 15.47 11.22 -6.91
N ILE A 134 14.29 10.62 -7.03
CA ILE A 134 13.01 11.36 -7.01
C ILE A 134 12.85 12.11 -5.68
N THR A 135 13.18 11.46 -4.56
CA THR A 135 13.13 12.09 -3.22
C THR A 135 14.10 13.27 -3.13
N SER A 136 15.30 13.16 -3.70
CA SER A 136 16.28 14.25 -3.77
C SER A 136 15.75 15.44 -4.57
N ILE A 137 15.11 15.17 -5.71
CA ILE A 137 14.49 16.21 -6.55
C ILE A 137 13.33 16.89 -5.80
N ARG A 138 12.46 16.13 -5.13
CA ARG A 138 11.40 16.68 -4.27
C ARG A 138 11.98 17.64 -3.22
N ASN A 139 13.01 17.22 -2.51
CA ASN A 139 13.64 18.04 -1.47
C ASN A 139 14.22 19.33 -2.06
N LYS A 140 14.90 19.25 -3.22
CA LYS A 140 15.41 20.43 -3.94
C LYS A 140 14.28 21.41 -4.28
N LEU A 141 13.14 20.92 -4.80
CA LEU A 141 12.00 21.75 -5.20
C LEU A 141 11.25 22.38 -4.02
N GLN A 142 11.35 21.82 -2.81
CA GLN A 142 10.73 22.37 -1.60
C GLN A 142 11.48 23.59 -1.03
N HIS A 143 12.73 23.82 -1.44
CA HIS A 143 13.48 25.01 -1.05
C HIS A 143 12.96 26.24 -1.80
N LYS A 144 12.15 27.06 -1.10
CA LYS A 144 11.35 28.18 -1.63
C LYS A 144 12.15 29.32 -2.27
N ASP A 145 13.46 29.37 -2.08
CA ASP A 145 14.29 30.51 -2.50
C ASP A 145 14.82 30.38 -3.93
N LYS A 146 14.48 29.30 -4.65
CA LYS A 146 14.98 29.05 -6.02
C LYS A 146 13.91 29.33 -7.07
N ASN A 147 14.16 30.35 -7.89
CA ASN A 147 13.43 30.52 -9.15
C ASN A 147 14.03 29.58 -10.20
N TYR A 148 13.22 28.67 -10.74
CA TYR A 148 13.62 27.76 -11.80
C TYR A 148 13.31 28.37 -13.16
N SER A 149 14.28 28.35 -14.06
CA SER A 149 14.05 28.66 -15.47
C SER A 149 13.21 27.57 -16.13
N ARG A 150 12.54 27.92 -17.23
CA ARG A 150 11.74 26.95 -18.00
C ARG A 150 12.57 25.75 -18.49
N ALA A 151 13.80 25.99 -18.93
CA ALA A 151 14.70 24.92 -19.40
C ALA A 151 15.07 23.96 -18.26
N GLU A 152 15.33 24.47 -17.04
CA GLU A 152 15.57 23.62 -15.87
C GLU A 152 14.36 22.78 -15.50
N ILE A 153 13.14 23.34 -15.59
CA ILE A 153 11.89 22.60 -15.33
C ILE A 153 11.70 21.49 -16.37
N GLU A 154 11.86 21.80 -17.66
CA GLU A 154 11.73 20.82 -18.74
C GLU A 154 12.74 19.67 -18.57
N THR A 155 14.00 19.99 -18.26
CA THR A 155 15.06 19.00 -18.02
C THR A 155 14.75 18.13 -16.80
N THR A 156 14.30 18.75 -15.70
CA THR A 156 13.94 18.04 -14.46
C THR A 156 12.72 17.15 -14.69
N CYS A 157 11.76 17.59 -15.52
CA CYS A 157 10.59 16.79 -15.87
C CYS A 157 10.99 15.53 -16.63
N GLU A 158 11.88 15.64 -17.61
CA GLU A 158 12.41 14.49 -18.35
C GLU A 158 13.16 13.52 -17.43
N GLU A 159 14.00 14.03 -16.53
CA GLU A 159 14.74 13.22 -15.55
C GLU A 159 13.77 12.45 -14.64
N VAL A 160 12.81 13.14 -14.03
CA VAL A 160 11.84 12.55 -13.10
C VAL A 160 10.93 11.53 -13.81
N GLU A 161 10.59 11.76 -15.08
CA GLU A 161 9.86 10.78 -15.88
C GLU A 161 10.65 9.49 -16.13
N GLN A 162 11.95 9.59 -16.44
CA GLN A 162 12.80 8.41 -16.63
C GLN A 162 12.99 7.63 -15.33
N LEU A 163 13.11 8.33 -14.20
CA LEU A 163 13.17 7.70 -12.89
C LEU A 163 11.85 6.97 -12.55
N LEU A 164 10.69 7.58 -12.84
CA LEU A 164 9.40 6.92 -12.65
C LEU A 164 9.25 5.69 -13.56
N GLU A 165 9.62 5.81 -14.83
CA GLU A 165 9.61 4.68 -15.78
C GLU A 165 10.45 3.52 -15.24
N THR A 166 11.69 3.80 -14.82
CA THR A 166 12.58 2.80 -14.23
C THR A 166 11.96 2.16 -12.98
N PHE A 167 11.38 2.98 -12.10
CA PHE A 167 10.73 2.49 -10.87
C PHE A 167 9.53 1.57 -11.16
N LEU A 168 8.69 1.93 -12.15
CA LEU A 168 7.53 1.14 -12.53
C LEU A 168 7.91 -0.14 -13.30
N GLU A 169 8.98 -0.12 -14.09
CA GLU A 169 9.52 -1.32 -14.76
C GLU A 169 10.07 -2.33 -13.76
N GLU A 170 10.78 -1.90 -12.71
CA GLU A 170 11.25 -2.80 -11.67
C GLU A 170 10.09 -3.40 -10.83
N MET A 171 8.92 -2.77 -10.85
CA MET A 171 7.72 -3.23 -10.15
C MET A 171 6.85 -4.19 -10.99
N ASP A 172 7.33 -4.64 -12.15
CA ASP A 172 6.54 -5.44 -13.10
C ASP A 172 5.95 -6.74 -12.52
N PHE A 173 6.63 -7.32 -11.52
CA PHE A 173 6.20 -8.52 -10.80
C PHE A 173 4.84 -8.36 -10.12
N ILE A 174 4.42 -7.13 -9.80
CA ILE A 174 3.17 -6.91 -9.05
C ILE A 174 1.94 -7.33 -9.85
N ALA A 175 2.07 -7.39 -11.19
CA ALA A 175 1.01 -7.84 -12.09
C ALA A 175 0.73 -9.35 -11.98
N ASP A 176 1.67 -10.13 -11.44
CA ASP A 176 1.56 -11.58 -11.30
C ASP A 176 0.84 -11.98 -9.99
N TYR A 177 0.43 -11.00 -9.18
CA TYR A 177 -0.26 -11.20 -7.91
C TYR A 177 -1.69 -10.65 -8.00
N PRO A 178 -2.73 -11.50 -8.06
CA PRO A 178 -4.10 -11.02 -8.09
C PRO A 178 -4.47 -10.27 -6.81
N PHE A 179 -4.95 -9.04 -6.98
CA PHE A 179 -5.56 -8.24 -5.91
C PHE A 179 -7.07 -8.39 -6.00
N LEU A 180 -7.68 -8.89 -4.92
CA LEU A 180 -9.09 -9.23 -4.88
C LEU A 180 -9.79 -8.55 -3.71
N TYR A 181 -11.03 -8.12 -3.93
CA TYR A 181 -11.95 -7.72 -2.88
C TYR A 181 -12.92 -8.85 -2.58
N VAL A 182 -13.00 -9.24 -1.32
CA VAL A 182 -13.91 -10.28 -0.84
C VAL A 182 -15.23 -9.63 -0.43
N ASN A 183 -16.18 -9.55 -1.37
CA ASN A 183 -17.47 -8.88 -1.16
C ASN A 183 -18.31 -9.57 -0.09
N LYS A 184 -18.46 -10.89 -0.24
CA LYS A 184 -19.37 -11.70 0.57
C LYS A 184 -18.89 -13.14 0.60
N VAL A 185 -19.05 -13.78 1.75
CA VAL A 185 -18.93 -15.23 1.90
C VAL A 185 -20.30 -15.79 2.28
N THR A 186 -20.80 -16.75 1.50
CA THR A 186 -22.01 -17.51 1.82
C THR A 186 -21.60 -18.91 2.24
N VAL A 187 -22.11 -19.38 3.38
CA VAL A 187 -21.85 -20.74 3.85
C VAL A 187 -22.94 -21.66 3.35
N ASP A 188 -22.57 -22.67 2.57
CA ASP A 188 -23.41 -23.81 2.24
C ASP A 188 -23.07 -24.97 3.18
N TYR A 189 -24.04 -25.36 3.99
CA TYR A 189 -23.88 -26.41 4.98
C TYR A 189 -25.13 -27.29 5.02
N HIS A 190 -24.98 -28.52 4.54
CA HIS A 190 -25.99 -29.55 4.72
C HIS A 190 -25.72 -30.35 5.99
N ARG A 191 -26.79 -30.94 6.54
CA ARG A 191 -26.66 -31.82 7.70
C ARG A 191 -25.68 -32.95 7.32
N TRP A 192 -24.67 -33.19 8.17
CA TRP A 192 -23.62 -34.21 7.99
C TRP A 192 -22.62 -34.01 6.85
N SER A 193 -22.52 -32.81 6.26
CA SER A 193 -21.44 -32.47 5.33
C SER A 193 -20.47 -31.47 5.93
N ASP A 194 -19.25 -31.40 5.41
CA ASP A 194 -18.36 -30.28 5.70
C ASP A 194 -18.91 -28.98 5.08
N PRO A 195 -18.74 -27.81 5.75
CA PRO A 195 -19.17 -26.53 5.21
C PRO A 195 -18.40 -26.20 3.93
N LYS A 196 -19.11 -25.66 2.94
CA LYS A 196 -18.54 -25.05 1.75
C LYS A 196 -18.79 -23.55 1.79
N TYR A 197 -17.84 -22.79 1.27
CA TYR A 197 -17.90 -21.34 1.26
C TYR A 197 -17.97 -20.87 -0.19
N ASP A 198 -19.09 -20.29 -0.58
CA ASP A 198 -19.21 -19.57 -1.84
C ASP A 198 -18.76 -18.13 -1.61
N ILE A 199 -17.64 -17.79 -2.22
CA ILE A 199 -16.93 -16.54 -2.04
C ILE A 199 -17.16 -15.68 -3.28
N ASP A 200 -17.69 -14.49 -3.04
CA ASP A 200 -17.90 -13.48 -4.06
C ASP A 200 -16.69 -12.55 -4.12
N LEU A 201 -15.88 -12.70 -5.15
CA LEU A 201 -14.60 -12.03 -5.33
C LEU A 201 -14.70 -11.00 -6.44
N SER A 202 -13.85 -9.99 -6.36
CA SER A 202 -13.82 -8.95 -7.36
C SER A 202 -12.41 -8.45 -7.59
N SER A 203 -11.99 -8.40 -8.84
CA SER A 203 -10.64 -7.99 -9.19
C SER A 203 -10.42 -6.49 -8.95
N ILE A 204 -9.27 -6.16 -8.37
CA ILE A 204 -8.82 -4.81 -8.05
C ILE A 204 -7.58 -4.48 -8.90
N ILE A 205 -7.69 -4.69 -10.21
CA ILE A 205 -6.62 -4.39 -11.17
C ILE A 205 -7.07 -3.37 -12.20
N GLY A 206 -6.10 -2.65 -12.73
CA GLY A 206 -6.32 -1.71 -13.82
C GLY A 206 -7.17 -0.51 -13.44
N SER A 207 -7.87 0.01 -14.45
CA SER A 207 -8.51 1.33 -14.42
C SER A 207 -10.02 1.32 -14.46
N ASN A 208 -10.65 0.14 -14.48
CA ASN A 208 -12.08 0.03 -14.73
C ASN A 208 -12.86 0.70 -13.58
N PRO A 209 -13.65 1.77 -13.85
CA PRO A 209 -14.49 2.39 -12.84
C PRO A 209 -15.68 1.52 -12.42
N GLU A 210 -16.05 0.51 -13.23
CA GLU A 210 -16.87 -0.63 -12.82
C GLU A 210 -15.99 -1.64 -12.09
N LEU A 211 -15.23 -1.15 -11.11
CA LEU A 211 -14.59 -1.97 -10.09
C LEU A 211 -15.63 -3.00 -9.65
N PHE A 212 -15.21 -4.26 -9.55
CA PHE A 212 -16.01 -5.36 -9.04
C PHE A 212 -16.92 -6.10 -10.04
N ASP A 213 -16.38 -6.47 -11.20
CA ASP A 213 -16.90 -7.65 -11.91
C ASP A 213 -16.76 -8.87 -10.98
N SER A 214 -17.89 -9.27 -10.42
CA SER A 214 -17.96 -10.26 -9.35
C SER A 214 -17.80 -11.66 -9.92
N GLN A 215 -16.75 -12.36 -9.51
CA GLN A 215 -16.54 -13.78 -9.81
C GLN A 215 -16.86 -14.59 -8.55
N ARG A 216 -17.56 -15.71 -8.74
CA ARG A 216 -17.88 -16.63 -7.65
C ARG A 216 -16.92 -17.80 -7.65
N GLU A 217 -16.31 -18.06 -6.50
CA GLU A 217 -15.47 -19.21 -6.27
C GLU A 217 -15.98 -20.01 -5.08
N THR A 218 -16.03 -21.33 -5.21
CA THR A 218 -16.35 -22.21 -4.09
C THR A 218 -15.05 -22.70 -3.45
N SER A 219 -14.92 -22.50 -2.14
CA SER A 219 -13.75 -22.88 -1.35
C SER A 219 -14.15 -23.70 -0.13
N THR A 220 -13.23 -24.52 0.37
CA THR A 220 -13.34 -25.20 1.67
C THR A 220 -12.73 -24.37 2.81
N ASN A 221 -11.98 -23.32 2.46
CA ASN A 221 -11.34 -22.44 3.43
C ASN A 221 -12.16 -21.16 3.59
N LEU A 222 -12.43 -20.77 4.84
CA LEU A 222 -13.03 -19.49 5.14
C LEU A 222 -12.01 -18.37 4.86
N ILE A 223 -12.42 -17.38 4.09
CA ILE A 223 -11.68 -16.13 3.88
C ILE A 223 -12.36 -15.03 4.70
N ASN A 224 -11.57 -14.15 5.33
CA ASN A 224 -12.10 -13.00 6.06
C ASN A 224 -12.87 -12.07 5.12
N THR A 225 -14.01 -11.55 5.56
CA THR A 225 -14.86 -10.65 4.75
C THR A 225 -15.53 -9.58 5.62
N PRO A 226 -15.71 -8.34 5.10
CA PRO A 226 -15.08 -7.82 3.88
C PRO A 226 -13.57 -7.71 4.06
N ALA A 227 -12.80 -7.88 2.98
CA ALA A 227 -11.35 -7.71 3.01
C ALA A 227 -10.77 -7.47 1.61
N ILE A 228 -9.70 -6.70 1.53
CA ILE A 228 -8.82 -6.68 0.36
C ILE A 228 -7.70 -7.68 0.60
N ILE A 229 -7.50 -8.59 -0.35
CA ILE A 229 -6.51 -9.65 -0.27
C ILE A 229 -5.58 -9.65 -1.48
N VAL A 230 -4.39 -10.21 -1.30
CA VAL A 230 -3.48 -10.59 -2.38
C VAL A 230 -3.35 -12.11 -2.39
N THR A 231 -3.43 -12.74 -3.54
CA THR A 231 -3.25 -14.20 -3.66
C THR A 231 -1.98 -14.52 -4.43
N LYS A 232 -1.39 -15.69 -4.15
CA LYS A 232 -0.43 -16.32 -5.07
C LYS A 232 -1.20 -17.23 -6.02
N GLU A 233 -0.97 -17.11 -7.32
CA GLU A 233 -1.55 -18.04 -8.31
C GLU A 233 -1.35 -19.50 -7.85
N ASP A 234 -2.38 -20.32 -8.01
CA ASP A 234 -2.39 -21.78 -7.73
C ASP A 234 -2.32 -22.25 -6.26
N THR A 235 -2.24 -21.38 -5.24
CA THR A 235 -1.93 -21.85 -3.88
C THR A 235 -3.04 -21.85 -2.83
N ASN A 236 -4.24 -21.31 -3.10
CA ASN A 236 -5.25 -21.02 -2.05
C ASN A 236 -4.71 -20.21 -0.85
N VAL A 237 -3.50 -19.65 -0.95
CA VAL A 237 -2.88 -18.82 0.07
C VAL A 237 -3.13 -17.36 -0.28
N TYR A 238 -3.57 -16.61 0.71
CA TYR A 238 -3.81 -15.18 0.58
C TYR A 238 -3.15 -14.40 1.72
N LEU A 239 -2.87 -13.14 1.44
CA LEU A 239 -2.48 -12.13 2.42
C LEU A 239 -3.65 -11.15 2.59
N ASN A 240 -4.12 -10.98 3.82
CA ASN A 240 -5.14 -9.99 4.14
C ASN A 240 -4.48 -8.61 4.36
N LEU A 241 -4.95 -7.59 3.65
CA LEU A 241 -4.41 -6.24 3.73
C LEU A 241 -5.16 -5.34 4.71
N GLU A 242 -6.27 -5.79 5.29
CA GLU A 242 -6.94 -5.08 6.36
C GLU A 242 -6.08 -5.11 7.63
N PRO A 243 -6.06 -4.01 8.40
CA PRO A 243 -6.83 -2.78 8.27
C PRO A 243 -6.07 -1.70 7.49
N LEU A 244 -4.90 -1.99 6.92
CA LEU A 244 -4.06 -0.99 6.28
C LEU A 244 -4.61 -0.56 4.93
N ILE A 245 -5.24 -1.48 4.21
CA ILE A 245 -5.88 -1.23 2.92
C ILE A 245 -7.30 -1.79 3.01
N ILE A 246 -8.29 -0.91 2.87
CA ILE A 246 -9.70 -1.26 3.08
C ILE A 246 -10.55 -0.73 1.92
N TYR A 247 -11.70 -1.37 1.71
CA TYR A 247 -12.77 -0.83 0.87
C TYR A 247 -13.87 -0.28 1.76
N SER A 248 -14.34 0.94 1.49
CA SER A 248 -15.37 1.59 2.30
C SER A 248 -16.17 2.60 1.49
N ASP A 249 -17.39 2.89 1.94
CA ASP A 249 -18.24 3.98 1.46
C ASP A 249 -18.30 5.16 2.46
N GLU A 250 -17.47 5.12 3.51
CA GLU A 250 -17.50 6.09 4.61
C GLU A 250 -16.55 7.28 4.42
N GLY A 251 -15.93 7.39 3.25
CA GLY A 251 -15.24 8.59 2.81
C GLY A 251 -16.13 9.84 2.88
N ASN A 252 -15.54 11.03 3.01
CA ASN A 252 -16.30 12.28 3.11
C ASN A 252 -17.22 12.55 1.90
N MET A 253 -16.93 11.96 0.74
CA MET A 253 -17.77 12.07 -0.46
C MET A 253 -18.87 10.99 -0.53
N ARG A 254 -18.87 10.01 0.39
CA ARG A 254 -19.80 8.86 0.42
C ARG A 254 -19.82 8.06 -0.89
N ILE A 255 -18.68 8.04 -1.58
CA ILE A 255 -18.46 7.23 -2.78
C ILE A 255 -17.61 6.04 -2.36
N PRO A 256 -18.03 4.79 -2.65
CA PRO A 256 -17.23 3.63 -2.37
C PRO A 256 -15.86 3.71 -3.06
N ASP A 257 -14.81 3.44 -2.30
CA ASP A 257 -13.43 3.54 -2.77
C ASP A 257 -12.52 2.62 -1.96
N ILE A 258 -11.30 2.44 -2.45
CA ILE A 258 -10.21 1.85 -1.70
C ILE A 258 -9.50 2.95 -0.94
N PHE A 259 -9.14 2.64 0.28
CA PHE A 259 -8.50 3.55 1.20
C PHE A 259 -7.21 2.95 1.73
N LEU A 260 -6.17 3.79 1.75
CA LEU A 260 -4.89 3.47 2.38
C LEU A 260 -4.82 4.16 3.73
N TYR A 261 -4.48 3.41 4.78
CA TYR A 261 -4.10 3.97 6.07
C TYR A 261 -3.02 5.04 5.85
N LYS A 262 -3.18 6.22 6.42
CA LYS A 262 -2.25 7.35 6.21
C LYS A 262 -1.51 7.70 7.49
N ASP A 263 -2.26 7.82 8.58
CA ASP A 263 -1.78 8.43 9.81
C ASP A 263 -2.65 8.07 11.02
N TRP A 264 -2.06 8.09 12.22
CA TRP A 264 -2.77 7.95 13.49
C TRP A 264 -2.28 8.99 14.49
N GLU A 265 -3.08 10.04 14.66
CA GLU A 265 -2.92 11.00 15.74
C GLU A 265 -3.64 10.50 16.99
N LYS A 266 -2.86 10.04 17.98
CA LYS A 266 -3.33 9.46 19.25
C LYS A 266 -4.50 10.26 19.85
N GLY A 267 -5.61 9.57 20.10
CA GLY A 267 -6.82 10.13 20.75
C GLY A 267 -7.54 11.21 19.95
N LYS A 268 -7.19 11.41 18.68
CA LYS A 268 -7.77 12.47 17.84
C LYS A 268 -8.27 11.95 16.51
N SER A 269 -7.42 11.24 15.75
CA SER A 269 -7.81 10.75 14.43
C SER A 269 -7.01 9.55 13.99
N ILE A 270 -7.65 8.69 13.21
CA ILE A 270 -7.00 7.63 12.42
C ILE A 270 -7.41 7.90 10.98
N LYS A 271 -6.48 8.38 10.17
CA LYS A 271 -6.76 8.93 8.84
C LYS A 271 -6.55 7.89 7.76
N TYR A 272 -7.51 7.81 6.87
CA TYR A 272 -7.45 7.04 5.63
C TYR A 272 -7.52 7.98 4.43
N LYS A 273 -6.68 7.75 3.43
CA LYS A 273 -6.72 8.50 2.16
C LYS A 273 -7.36 7.65 1.06
N PRO A 274 -8.24 8.24 0.23
CA PRO A 274 -8.84 7.55 -0.89
C PRO A 274 -7.81 7.34 -2.00
N ILE A 275 -7.98 6.28 -2.79
CA ILE A 275 -7.28 6.14 -4.07
C ILE A 275 -7.89 7.08 -5.10
N TRP A 276 -9.22 7.13 -5.21
CA TRP A 276 -9.90 7.88 -6.25
C TRP A 276 -10.76 9.04 -5.72
N LYS A 277 -12.05 8.80 -5.48
CA LYS A 277 -13.08 9.82 -5.26
C LYS A 277 -13.74 9.75 -3.89
N GLY A 278 -13.40 8.78 -3.04
CA GLY A 278 -14.06 8.58 -1.75
C GLY A 278 -13.94 9.78 -0.80
N GLY A 279 -12.88 10.59 -0.94
CA GLY A 279 -12.53 11.66 0.00
C GLY A 279 -11.95 11.10 1.30
N GLU A 280 -10.95 11.76 1.90
CA GLU A 280 -10.35 11.28 3.16
C GLU A 280 -11.39 11.09 4.26
N PHE A 281 -11.14 10.17 5.20
CA PHE A 281 -11.98 10.05 6.39
C PHE A 281 -11.17 9.73 7.65
N ASN A 282 -11.81 9.99 8.79
CA ASN A 282 -11.33 9.63 10.12
C ASN A 282 -12.06 8.37 10.60
N LEU A 283 -11.33 7.25 10.80
CA LEU A 283 -11.92 5.98 11.23
C LEU A 283 -12.68 6.11 12.57
N LEU A 284 -12.28 7.05 13.43
CA LEU A 284 -12.97 7.32 14.71
C LEU A 284 -14.39 7.90 14.54
N GLU A 285 -14.81 8.21 13.33
CA GLU A 285 -16.13 8.76 13.00
C GLU A 285 -16.96 7.79 12.15
N THR A 286 -16.54 6.51 12.07
CA THR A 286 -17.13 5.49 11.19
C THR A 286 -17.78 4.35 11.95
N LYS A 287 -18.67 3.61 11.28
CA LYS A 287 -19.34 2.43 11.86
C LYS A 287 -18.38 1.27 12.12
N HIS A 288 -17.22 1.25 11.44
CA HIS A 288 -16.21 0.20 11.55
C HIS A 288 -15.08 0.51 12.55
N GLN A 289 -15.20 1.60 13.32
CA GLN A 289 -14.16 2.04 14.25
C GLN A 289 -13.67 0.92 15.17
N GLU A 290 -14.57 0.23 15.87
CA GLU A 290 -14.19 -0.73 16.91
C GLU A 290 -13.33 -1.88 16.34
N VAL A 291 -13.78 -2.46 15.22
CA VAL A 291 -13.10 -3.57 14.56
C VAL A 291 -11.76 -3.12 13.98
N LEU A 292 -11.77 -2.07 13.14
CA LEU A 292 -10.56 -1.66 12.42
C LEU A 292 -9.51 -1.04 13.35
N SER A 293 -9.92 -0.30 14.38
CA SER A 293 -8.98 0.25 15.37
C SER A 293 -8.38 -0.84 16.25
N GLY A 294 -9.17 -1.87 16.60
CA GLY A 294 -8.69 -3.07 17.30
C GLY A 294 -7.66 -3.85 16.48
N THR A 295 -7.88 -4.02 15.18
CA THR A 295 -6.91 -4.66 14.28
C THR A 295 -5.68 -3.77 14.08
N LEU A 296 -5.82 -2.44 13.95
CA LEU A 296 -4.68 -1.51 13.85
C LEU A 296 -3.80 -1.56 15.11
N LEU A 297 -4.40 -1.73 16.30
CA LEU A 297 -3.64 -1.90 17.53
C LEU A 297 -2.71 -3.11 17.51
N LYS A 298 -2.97 -4.15 16.71
CA LYS A 298 -2.07 -5.29 16.57
C LYS A 298 -0.71 -4.90 16.00
N PHE A 299 -0.67 -3.93 15.09
CA PHE A 299 0.60 -3.39 14.61
C PHE A 299 1.39 -2.73 15.74
N PHE A 300 0.75 -1.98 16.63
CA PHE A 300 1.44 -1.40 17.79
C PHE A 300 1.85 -2.43 18.83
N GLU A 301 1.00 -3.43 19.09
CA GLU A 301 1.28 -4.52 20.04
C GLU A 301 2.59 -5.23 19.70
N HIS A 302 2.84 -5.41 18.39
CA HIS A 302 3.93 -6.21 17.88
C HIS A 302 5.13 -5.40 17.40
N PHE A 303 4.88 -4.23 16.82
CA PHE A 303 5.91 -3.42 16.15
C PHE A 303 6.30 -2.17 16.93
N ALA A 304 5.61 -1.78 18.00
CA ALA A 304 6.00 -0.62 18.80
C ALA A 304 6.61 -1.04 20.15
N LEU A 305 7.17 -0.08 20.87
CA LEU A 305 7.51 -0.26 22.27
C LEU A 305 6.24 -0.44 23.10
N LYS A 306 6.33 -1.20 24.19
CA LYS A 306 5.18 -1.49 25.08
C LYS A 306 4.48 -0.23 25.57
N GLU A 307 5.25 0.81 25.89
CA GLU A 307 4.74 2.11 26.34
C GLU A 307 3.88 2.79 25.28
N ASP A 308 4.30 2.71 24.01
CA ASP A 308 3.54 3.24 22.88
C ASP A 308 2.26 2.43 22.66
N TYR A 309 2.32 1.10 22.69
CA TYR A 309 1.13 0.26 22.60
C TYR A 309 0.08 0.60 23.66
N GLU A 310 0.46 0.61 24.94
CA GLU A 310 -0.48 0.91 26.05
C GLU A 310 -1.02 2.35 25.94
N SER A 311 -0.17 3.27 25.49
CA SER A 311 -0.53 4.66 25.21
C SER A 311 -1.64 4.77 24.14
N PHE A 312 -1.51 4.08 22.99
CA PHE A 312 -2.51 4.09 21.92
C PHE A 312 -3.77 3.32 22.31
N LYS A 313 -3.63 2.15 22.93
CA LYS A 313 -4.74 1.34 23.45
C LYS A 313 -5.60 2.12 24.44
N GLY A 314 -4.98 2.86 25.36
CA GLY A 314 -5.69 3.70 26.32
C GLY A 314 -6.44 4.86 25.68
N SER A 315 -6.05 5.28 24.47
CA SER A 315 -6.73 6.37 23.74
C SER A 315 -8.01 5.94 23.01
N LEU A 316 -8.18 4.65 22.72
CA LEU A 316 -9.39 4.12 22.09
C LEU A 316 -10.50 3.76 23.09
N LYS A 317 -10.18 3.72 24.38
CA LYS A 317 -11.14 3.44 25.47
C LYS A 317 -11.83 4.69 26.02
N LYS A 318 -11.45 5.87 25.54
CA LYS A 318 -11.98 7.18 25.97
C LYS A 318 -12.93 7.70 24.92
#